data_AF-A0A534Q9H8-F1
#
_entry.id   AF-A0A534Q9H8-F1
#
_cell.length_a   1.000
_cell.length_b   1.000
_cell.length_c   1.000
_cell.angle_alpha   90.00
_cell.angle_beta   90.00
_cell.angle_gamma   90.00
#
_symmetry.space_group_name_H-M   'P 1'
#
loop_
_entity.id
_entity.type
_entity.pdbx_description
1 polymer ?
#
loop_
_entity_poly.entity_id
_entity_poly.type
_entity_poly.pdbx_seq_one_letter_code
_entity_poly.pdbx_strand_id
1 'polypeptide(L)'
;MTSLDGEAVRHPWSTCAEAREPLRELEGMRLSRRCTAVGDVSNARHHCTHWFDLAGLAVAHAAAARASREYRCAVWGPPGQSSTATLERDGEPLLVWRLEGMTIRGAAPFDGRTLKDAFQAWAEAELDPDLAEAAIVLRRAAYISPVRFFDLDGYERPGDVTPIGGQCFTYTDGVAQRAQRQRGSKRDYTHRPEALLAEAPHEREPA
;
A
#
# COMPACT_ATOMS: atom_id res chain seq x y z
N MET A 1 -17.80 -8.19 -9.23
CA MET A 1 -16.83 -7.45 -10.06
C MET A 1 -16.60 -8.25 -11.32
N THR A 2 -16.81 -7.68 -12.50
CA THR A 2 -16.73 -8.42 -13.79
C THR A 2 -15.37 -8.27 -14.47
N SER A 3 -14.59 -7.24 -14.14
CA SER A 3 -13.22 -7.04 -14.59
C SER A 3 -12.49 -6.15 -13.59
N LEU A 4 -11.16 -6.21 -13.59
CA LEU A 4 -10.27 -5.33 -12.83
C LEU A 4 -9.10 -4.94 -13.73
N ASP A 5 -8.72 -3.67 -13.71
CA ASP A 5 -7.59 -3.18 -14.47
C ASP A 5 -6.78 -2.14 -13.70
N GLY A 6 -5.55 -1.93 -14.11
CA GLY A 6 -4.73 -0.84 -13.62
C GLY A 6 -3.39 -0.72 -14.33
N GLU A 7 -2.76 0.44 -14.12
CA GLU A 7 -1.45 0.77 -14.67
C GLU A 7 -0.40 1.04 -13.57
N ALA A 8 0.81 0.48 -13.73
CA ALA A 8 1.95 0.80 -12.88
C ALA A 8 2.74 1.98 -13.47
N VAL A 9 2.50 3.19 -12.97
CA VAL A 9 3.19 4.40 -13.44
C VAL A 9 4.66 4.43 -13.00
N ARG A 10 4.94 4.01 -11.75
CA ARG A 10 6.28 3.98 -11.18
C ARG A 10 6.46 2.76 -10.30
N HIS A 11 7.47 1.96 -10.62
CA HIS A 11 7.74 0.72 -9.92
C HIS A 11 9.25 0.45 -9.80
N PRO A 12 9.72 -0.16 -8.69
CA PRO A 12 11.14 -0.36 -8.45
C PRO A 12 11.75 -1.52 -9.26
N TRP A 13 10.95 -2.50 -9.64
CA TRP A 13 11.41 -3.68 -10.38
C TRP A 13 10.55 -3.86 -11.62
N SER A 14 11.15 -4.25 -12.75
CA SER A 14 10.44 -4.42 -14.03
C SER A 14 9.21 -5.33 -13.91
N THR A 15 9.31 -6.40 -13.12
CA THR A 15 8.25 -7.39 -12.90
C THR A 15 7.10 -6.91 -12.02
N CYS A 16 7.23 -5.78 -11.31
CA CYS A 16 6.12 -5.23 -10.52
C CYS A 16 4.90 -4.87 -11.37
N ALA A 17 5.10 -4.46 -12.63
CA ALA A 17 4.00 -4.14 -13.54
C ALA A 17 3.24 -5.39 -14.00
N GLU A 18 3.91 -6.55 -14.02
CA GLU A 18 3.32 -7.82 -14.41
C GLU A 18 2.38 -8.40 -13.35
N ALA A 19 2.42 -7.87 -12.12
CA ALA A 19 1.48 -8.22 -11.06
C ALA A 19 0.02 -7.84 -11.38
N ARG A 20 -0.23 -7.16 -12.51
CA ARG A 20 -1.56 -7.02 -13.11
C ARG A 20 -2.18 -8.37 -13.49
N GLU A 21 -1.39 -9.33 -13.95
CA GLU A 21 -1.94 -10.61 -14.42
C GLU A 21 -2.49 -11.46 -13.25
N PRO A 22 -1.76 -11.68 -12.13
CA PRO A 22 -2.33 -12.34 -10.95
C PRO A 22 -3.63 -11.71 -10.43
N LEU A 23 -3.81 -10.38 -10.56
CA LEU A 23 -5.03 -9.70 -10.12
C LEU A 23 -6.31 -10.22 -10.81
N ARG A 24 -6.20 -10.88 -11.97
CA ARG A 24 -7.34 -11.52 -12.63
C ARG A 24 -7.98 -12.61 -11.78
N GLU A 25 -7.28 -13.19 -10.81
CA GLU A 25 -7.85 -14.13 -9.84
C GLU A 25 -9.02 -13.51 -9.03
N LEU A 26 -9.08 -12.18 -8.95
CA LEU A 26 -10.17 -11.47 -8.27
C LEU A 26 -11.40 -11.27 -9.18
N GLU A 27 -11.30 -11.51 -10.49
CA GLU A 27 -12.44 -11.41 -11.41
C GLU A 27 -13.55 -12.37 -10.99
N GLY A 28 -14.79 -11.89 -11.01
CA GLY A 28 -15.95 -12.64 -10.54
C GLY A 28 -16.21 -12.54 -9.03
N MET A 29 -15.29 -11.99 -8.22
CA MET A 29 -15.56 -11.80 -6.79
C MET A 29 -16.78 -10.89 -6.55
N ARG A 30 -17.50 -11.13 -5.45
CA ARG A 30 -18.57 -10.21 -5.02
C ARG A 30 -17.97 -8.90 -4.53
N LEU A 31 -18.66 -7.80 -4.82
CA LEU A 31 -18.31 -6.52 -4.21
C LEU A 31 -18.50 -6.62 -2.70
N SER A 32 -17.57 -6.06 -1.93
CA SER A 32 -17.57 -6.10 -0.47
C SER A 32 -17.12 -4.76 0.07
N ARG A 33 -17.78 -4.24 1.10
CA ARG A 33 -17.35 -3.01 1.80
C ARG A 33 -16.11 -3.21 2.68
N ARG A 34 -15.65 -4.45 2.82
CA ARG A 34 -14.44 -4.79 3.55
C ARG A 34 -13.26 -4.78 2.58
N CYS A 35 -12.40 -3.75 2.68
CA CYS A 35 -11.27 -3.55 1.75
C CYS A 35 -10.25 -4.69 1.72
N THR A 36 -10.25 -5.61 2.69
CA THR A 36 -9.39 -6.78 2.76
C THR A 36 -10.04 -8.06 2.21
N ALA A 37 -11.30 -8.03 1.77
CA ALA A 37 -12.03 -9.21 1.28
C ALA A 37 -11.38 -9.88 0.06
N VAL A 38 -10.50 -9.17 -0.66
CA VAL A 38 -9.67 -9.76 -1.72
C VAL A 38 -8.78 -10.90 -1.18
N GLY A 39 -8.39 -10.85 0.09
CA GLY A 39 -7.63 -11.89 0.79
C GLY A 39 -8.37 -13.21 0.99
N ASP A 40 -9.70 -13.22 0.87
CA ASP A 40 -10.49 -14.46 0.91
C ASP A 40 -10.44 -15.23 -0.41
N VAL A 41 -10.14 -14.51 -1.50
CA VAL A 41 -10.17 -15.03 -2.88
C VAL A 41 -8.77 -15.45 -3.33
N SER A 42 -7.74 -14.70 -2.95
CA SER A 42 -6.37 -14.99 -3.35
C SER A 42 -5.35 -14.71 -2.25
N ASN A 43 -4.22 -15.42 -2.32
CA ASN A 43 -3.09 -15.25 -1.42
C ASN A 43 -2.33 -13.97 -1.75
N ALA A 44 -2.33 -12.99 -0.84
CA ALA A 44 -1.65 -11.71 -1.00
C ALA A 44 -0.17 -11.82 -1.44
N ARG A 45 0.54 -12.91 -1.11
CA ARG A 45 1.95 -13.11 -1.52
C ARG A 45 2.13 -13.39 -3.00
N HIS A 46 1.09 -13.86 -3.69
CA HIS A 46 1.10 -14.03 -5.16
C HIS A 46 0.95 -12.70 -5.89
N HIS A 47 0.66 -11.61 -5.17
CA HIS A 47 0.45 -10.29 -5.73
C HIS A 47 1.54 -9.34 -5.27
N CYS A 48 1.77 -8.28 -6.04
CA CYS A 48 2.49 -7.15 -5.51
C CYS A 48 1.61 -6.46 -4.45
N THR A 49 2.17 -6.17 -3.28
CA THR A 49 1.40 -5.66 -2.13
C THR A 49 0.55 -4.44 -2.48
N HIS A 50 1.13 -3.47 -3.20
CA HIS A 50 0.43 -2.25 -3.59
C HIS A 50 -0.78 -2.53 -4.50
N TRP A 51 -0.63 -3.46 -5.44
CA TRP A 51 -1.69 -3.87 -6.35
C TRP A 51 -2.85 -4.55 -5.62
N PHE A 52 -2.52 -5.47 -4.72
CA PHE A 52 -3.51 -6.22 -3.96
C PHE A 52 -4.32 -5.33 -3.01
N ASP A 53 -3.63 -4.44 -2.27
CA ASP A 53 -4.29 -3.50 -1.38
C ASP A 53 -5.17 -2.51 -2.17
N LEU A 54 -4.68 -1.98 -3.31
CA LEU A 54 -5.46 -1.08 -4.17
C LEU A 54 -6.69 -1.76 -4.77
N ALA A 55 -6.57 -3.02 -5.20
CA ALA A 55 -7.71 -3.80 -5.69
C ALA A 55 -8.78 -3.96 -4.60
N GLY A 56 -8.36 -4.24 -3.35
CA GLY A 56 -9.24 -4.28 -2.20
C GLY A 56 -9.99 -2.97 -1.94
N LEU A 57 -9.28 -1.84 -2.01
CA LEU A 57 -9.87 -0.51 -1.90
C LEU A 57 -10.85 -0.21 -3.06
N ALA A 58 -10.50 -0.58 -4.29
CA ALA A 58 -11.37 -0.39 -5.46
C ALA A 58 -12.67 -1.20 -5.34
N VAL A 59 -12.58 -2.44 -4.86
CA VAL A 59 -13.74 -3.30 -4.57
C VAL A 59 -14.63 -2.66 -3.51
N ALA A 60 -14.06 -2.17 -2.41
CA ALA A 60 -14.81 -1.51 -1.33
C ALA A 60 -15.43 -0.19 -1.78
N HIS A 61 -14.71 0.60 -2.56
CA HIS A 61 -15.21 1.82 -3.18
C HIS A 61 -16.44 1.55 -4.06
N ALA A 62 -16.36 0.56 -4.95
CA ALA A 62 -17.49 0.17 -5.80
C ALA A 62 -18.66 -0.39 -4.98
N ALA A 63 -18.40 -1.21 -3.95
CA ALA A 63 -19.43 -1.77 -3.07
C ALA A 63 -20.18 -0.69 -2.27
N ALA A 64 -19.50 0.40 -1.94
CA ALA A 64 -20.06 1.52 -1.22
C ALA A 64 -20.75 2.55 -2.14
N ALA A 65 -20.68 2.37 -3.47
CA ALA A 65 -21.22 3.29 -4.47
C ALA A 65 -20.74 4.74 -4.25
N ARG A 66 -19.47 4.91 -3.88
CA ARG A 66 -18.86 6.21 -3.64
C ARG A 66 -18.55 6.87 -4.98
N ALA A 67 -18.78 8.18 -5.10
CA ALA A 67 -18.41 8.94 -6.30
C ALA A 67 -16.89 9.18 -6.34
N SER A 68 -16.29 9.47 -5.19
CA SER A 68 -14.86 9.69 -5.01
C SER A 68 -14.40 9.19 -3.64
N ARG A 69 -13.11 8.89 -3.53
CA ARG A 69 -12.43 8.69 -2.26
C ARG A 69 -10.96 9.01 -2.45
N GLU A 70 -10.42 9.88 -1.61
CA GLU A 70 -9.02 10.23 -1.60
C GLU A 70 -8.41 10.01 -0.20
N TYR A 71 -7.24 9.38 -0.17
CA TYR A 71 -6.43 9.25 1.03
C TYR A 71 -5.09 9.90 0.79
N ARG A 72 -4.74 10.89 1.62
CA ARG A 72 -3.38 11.45 1.66
C ARG A 72 -2.69 11.00 2.93
N CYS A 73 -1.64 10.21 2.79
CA CYS A 73 -0.84 9.73 3.90
C CYS A 73 0.52 10.41 3.92
N ALA A 74 0.96 10.84 5.09
CA ALA A 74 2.31 11.37 5.28
C ALA A 74 2.99 10.70 6.48
N VAL A 75 4.27 10.35 6.31
CA VAL A 75 5.07 9.68 7.35
C VAL A 75 6.39 10.42 7.52
N TRP A 76 6.63 10.93 8.72
CA TRP A 76 7.82 11.68 9.09
C TRP A 76 8.62 10.99 10.17
N GLY A 77 9.90 11.33 10.25
CA GLY A 77 10.80 10.84 11.29
C GLY A 77 11.94 9.99 10.71
N PRO A 78 13.06 9.91 11.44
CA PRO A 78 14.23 9.15 11.02
C PRO A 78 14.03 7.63 11.21
N PRO A 79 14.78 6.80 10.48
CA PRO A 79 14.71 5.35 10.66
C PRO A 79 15.19 4.96 12.06
N GLY A 80 14.56 3.94 12.64
CA GLY A 80 14.97 3.39 13.94
C GLY A 80 14.61 4.26 15.16
N GLN A 81 13.90 5.38 14.97
CA GLN A 81 13.41 6.24 16.05
C GLN A 81 11.89 6.37 16.00
N SER A 82 11.33 7.28 16.80
CA SER A 82 9.90 7.60 16.72
C SER A 82 9.56 8.27 15.40
N SER A 83 8.52 7.78 14.73
CA SER A 83 7.96 8.40 13.52
C SER A 83 6.51 8.83 13.75
N THR A 84 6.06 9.81 12.98
CA THR A 84 4.65 10.23 12.96
C THR A 84 4.05 9.83 11.62
N ALA A 85 2.88 9.22 11.63
CA ALA A 85 2.11 8.91 10.43
C ALA A 85 0.75 9.63 10.52
N THR A 86 0.33 10.28 9.45
CA THR A 86 -0.98 10.93 9.35
C THR A 86 -1.74 10.45 8.13
N LEU A 87 -3.06 10.53 8.22
CA LEU A 87 -3.95 10.32 7.10
C LEU A 87 -5.03 11.41 7.09
N GLU A 88 -5.18 12.04 5.93
CA GLU A 88 -6.34 12.85 5.55
C GLU A 88 -7.22 12.02 4.61
N ARG A 89 -8.53 12.15 4.77
CA ARG A 89 -9.54 11.51 3.93
C ARG A 89 -10.39 12.58 3.30
N ASP A 90 -10.42 12.63 1.97
CA ASP A 90 -11.19 13.61 1.19
C ASP A 90 -10.90 15.07 1.59
N GLY A 91 -9.62 15.36 1.90
CA GLY A 91 -9.16 16.68 2.33
C GLY A 91 -9.28 16.97 3.83
N GLU A 92 -9.92 16.09 4.60
CA GLU A 92 -10.12 16.27 6.03
C GLU A 92 -9.16 15.40 6.86
N PRO A 93 -8.42 15.96 7.84
CA PRO A 93 -7.58 15.18 8.75
C PRO A 93 -8.40 14.13 9.52
N LEU A 94 -7.94 12.87 9.51
CA LEU A 94 -8.68 11.76 10.14
C LEU A 94 -7.85 10.99 11.18
N LEU A 95 -6.60 10.65 10.88
CA LEU A 95 -5.75 9.84 11.77
C LEU A 95 -4.39 10.48 11.96
N VAL A 96 -3.89 10.43 13.20
CA VAL A 96 -2.50 10.78 13.56
C VAL A 96 -1.97 9.71 14.50
N TRP A 97 -0.89 9.03 14.10
CA TRP A 97 -0.22 8.00 14.89
C TRP A 97 1.21 8.40 15.18
N ARG A 98 1.60 8.33 16.46
CA ARG A 98 3.00 8.23 16.83
C ARG A 98 3.39 6.75 16.81
N LEU A 99 4.52 6.44 16.20
CA LEU A 99 5.05 5.09 16.07
C LEU A 99 6.38 5.00 16.81
N GLU A 100 6.53 3.96 17.61
CA GLU A 100 7.80 3.51 18.16
C GLU A 100 8.14 2.17 17.51
N GLY A 101 9.06 2.21 16.54
CA GLY A 101 9.29 1.08 15.64
C GLY A 101 8.04 0.77 14.82
N MET A 102 7.41 -0.38 15.09
CA MET A 102 6.17 -0.81 14.41
C MET A 102 4.93 -0.72 15.30
N THR A 103 5.03 -0.07 16.46
CA THR A 103 3.94 -0.02 17.44
C THR A 103 3.38 1.39 17.56
N ILE A 104 2.05 1.52 17.52
CA ILE A 104 1.34 2.78 17.68
C ILE A 104 1.30 3.18 19.16
N ARG A 105 1.47 4.48 19.42
CA ARG A 105 1.53 5.08 20.75
C ARG A 105 0.61 6.28 20.90
N GLY A 106 -0.09 6.35 22.03
CA GLY A 106 -0.84 7.53 22.50
C GLY A 106 -2.08 7.87 21.68
N ALA A 107 -2.59 6.94 20.88
CA ALA A 107 -3.72 7.17 19.99
C ALA A 107 -4.77 6.07 20.16
N ALA A 108 -5.65 6.17 21.17
CA ALA A 108 -6.79 5.24 21.30
C ALA A 108 -7.70 5.32 20.06
N PRO A 109 -8.30 4.20 19.58
CA PRO A 109 -8.20 2.83 20.09
C PRO A 109 -6.96 2.05 19.61
N PHE A 110 -6.04 2.70 18.89
CA PHE A 110 -4.87 2.09 18.25
C PHE A 110 -3.66 1.92 19.18
N ASP A 111 -3.67 2.51 20.37
CA ASP A 111 -2.53 2.47 21.29
C ASP A 111 -2.10 1.02 21.59
N GLY A 112 -0.79 0.78 21.52
CA GLY A 112 -0.19 -0.54 21.71
C GLY A 112 -0.32 -1.50 20.53
N ARG A 113 -1.07 -1.17 19.48
CA ARG A 113 -1.22 -2.04 18.30
C ARG A 113 0.04 -2.00 17.43
N THR A 114 0.45 -3.18 16.96
CA THR A 114 1.55 -3.33 16.00
C THR A 114 1.04 -3.18 14.57
N LEU A 115 1.82 -2.57 13.68
CA LEU A 115 1.55 -2.50 12.24
C LEU A 115 1.80 -3.83 11.52
N LYS A 116 2.18 -4.90 12.23
CA LYS A 116 2.38 -6.24 11.69
C LYS A 116 1.15 -7.12 11.87
N ASP A 117 1.13 -8.22 11.13
CA ASP A 117 0.26 -9.37 11.38
C ASP A 117 -1.23 -8.97 11.58
N ALA A 118 -1.74 -9.17 12.80
CA ALA A 118 -3.14 -9.12 13.19
C ALA A 118 -3.82 -7.73 13.12
N PHE A 119 -3.12 -6.65 12.74
CA PHE A 119 -3.72 -5.33 12.70
C PHE A 119 -4.96 -5.24 11.81
N GLN A 120 -4.93 -5.83 10.61
CA GLN A 120 -6.06 -5.80 9.68
C GLN A 120 -7.28 -6.52 10.28
N ALA A 121 -7.09 -7.74 10.77
CA ALA A 121 -8.14 -8.52 11.41
C ALA A 121 -8.73 -7.81 12.65
N TRP A 122 -7.87 -7.17 13.45
CA TRP A 122 -8.33 -6.35 14.58
C TRP A 122 -9.14 -5.13 14.11
N ALA A 123 -8.65 -4.39 13.12
CA ALA A 123 -9.34 -3.19 12.62
C ALA A 123 -10.73 -3.52 12.08
N GLU A 124 -10.86 -4.65 11.38
CA GLU A 124 -12.16 -5.14 10.87
C GLU A 124 -13.11 -5.59 11.96
N ALA A 125 -12.60 -6.17 13.04
CA ALA A 125 -13.41 -6.69 14.14
C ALA A 125 -13.90 -5.58 15.08
N GLU A 126 -13.07 -4.56 15.33
CA GLU A 126 -13.28 -3.61 16.42
C GLU A 126 -13.67 -2.20 15.96
N LEU A 127 -13.45 -1.84 14.70
CA LEU A 127 -13.74 -0.51 14.18
C LEU A 127 -14.94 -0.54 13.23
N ASP A 128 -15.57 0.61 13.03
CA ASP A 128 -16.53 0.74 11.94
C ASP A 128 -15.79 0.55 10.58
N PRO A 129 -16.49 0.04 9.55
CA PRO A 129 -15.83 -0.30 8.28
C PRO A 129 -15.08 0.86 7.60
N ASP A 130 -15.58 2.11 7.73
CA ASP A 130 -14.99 3.28 7.08
C ASP A 130 -13.70 3.73 7.80
N LEU A 131 -13.67 3.63 9.14
CA LEU A 131 -12.45 3.86 9.93
C LEU A 131 -11.46 2.71 9.81
N ALA A 132 -11.92 1.46 9.74
CA ALA A 132 -11.08 0.29 9.50
C ALA A 132 -10.33 0.41 8.18
N GLU A 133 -11.03 0.78 7.10
CA GLU A 133 -10.45 1.05 5.78
C GLU A 133 -9.35 2.13 5.87
N ALA A 134 -9.65 3.28 6.49
CA ALA A 134 -8.66 4.35 6.65
C ALA A 134 -7.44 3.92 7.51
N ALA A 135 -7.67 3.21 8.62
CA ALA A 135 -6.60 2.69 9.46
C ALA A 135 -5.70 1.71 8.70
N ILE A 136 -6.27 0.83 7.87
CA ILE A 136 -5.51 -0.12 7.06
C ILE A 136 -4.67 0.61 6.00
N VAL A 137 -5.21 1.68 5.39
CA VAL A 137 -4.46 2.55 4.46
C VAL A 137 -3.27 3.22 5.16
N LEU A 138 -3.48 3.86 6.31
CA LEU A 138 -2.40 4.49 7.07
C LEU A 138 -1.36 3.47 7.54
N ARG A 139 -1.81 2.31 8.01
CA ARG A 139 -0.94 1.18 8.38
C ARG A 139 -0.04 0.79 7.23
N ARG A 140 -0.57 0.64 6.00
CA ARG A 140 0.26 0.30 4.85
C ARG A 140 1.31 1.36 4.58
N ALA A 141 0.91 2.63 4.51
CA ALA A 141 1.82 3.75 4.27
C ALA A 141 2.96 3.78 5.29
N ALA A 142 2.63 3.66 6.58
CA ALA A 142 3.60 3.62 7.67
C ALA A 142 4.53 2.40 7.59
N TYR A 143 3.97 1.21 7.31
CA TYR A 143 4.71 -0.06 7.28
C TYR A 143 5.77 -0.12 6.17
N ILE A 144 5.46 0.40 4.97
CA ILE A 144 6.40 0.43 3.85
C ILE A 144 7.34 1.65 3.88
N SER A 145 7.02 2.65 4.71
CA SER A 145 7.80 3.89 4.76
C SER A 145 9.30 3.68 5.03
N PRO A 146 9.76 2.75 5.89
CA PRO A 146 11.18 2.61 6.20
C PRO A 146 12.05 2.22 4.99
N VAL A 147 11.45 1.61 3.97
CA VAL A 147 12.14 1.18 2.75
C VAL A 147 12.70 2.40 1.98
N ARG A 148 12.22 3.63 2.25
CA ARG A 148 12.81 4.87 1.73
C ARG A 148 14.27 5.10 2.16
N PHE A 149 14.73 4.44 3.21
CA PHE A 149 16.12 4.54 3.66
C PHE A 149 17.03 3.45 3.06
N PHE A 150 16.47 2.51 2.30
CA PHE A 150 17.26 1.47 1.65
C PHE A 150 17.83 2.02 0.34
N ASP A 151 19.08 1.66 0.04
CA ASP A 151 19.66 1.83 -1.29
C ASP A 151 19.28 0.61 -2.15
N LEU A 152 18.10 0.68 -2.78
CA LEU A 152 17.63 -0.38 -3.66
C LEU A 152 18.44 -0.47 -4.96
N ASP A 153 19.20 0.57 -5.35
CA ASP A 153 20.03 0.55 -6.55
C ASP A 153 21.31 -0.27 -6.35
N GLY A 154 21.71 -0.49 -5.09
CA GLY A 154 22.79 -1.40 -4.72
C GLY A 154 22.46 -2.89 -4.90
N TYR A 155 21.19 -3.25 -5.14
CA TYR A 155 20.77 -4.64 -5.30
C TYR A 155 20.52 -4.99 -6.76
N GLU A 156 21.10 -6.10 -7.22
CA GLU A 156 20.87 -6.60 -8.58
C GLU A 156 19.52 -7.30 -8.71
N ARG A 157 19.11 -8.05 -7.68
CA ARG A 157 17.87 -8.82 -7.67
C ARG A 157 17.01 -8.47 -6.46
N PRO A 158 15.67 -8.44 -6.61
CA PRO A 158 14.77 -8.20 -5.49
C PRO A 158 14.93 -9.26 -4.40
N GLY A 159 15.10 -10.54 -4.75
CA GLY A 159 15.23 -11.64 -3.79
C GLY A 159 16.34 -11.45 -2.75
N ASP A 160 17.37 -10.68 -3.08
CA ASP A 160 18.53 -10.42 -2.22
C ASP A 160 18.28 -9.27 -1.22
N VAL A 161 17.20 -8.51 -1.40
CA VAL A 161 16.82 -7.41 -0.49
C VAL A 161 16.25 -7.99 0.79
N THR A 162 17.11 -8.19 1.79
CA THR A 162 16.70 -8.67 3.12
C THR A 162 16.29 -7.46 3.99
N PRO A 163 15.18 -7.53 4.76
CA PRO A 163 14.31 -8.68 5.02
C PRO A 163 13.05 -8.77 4.11
N ILE A 164 13.06 -8.19 2.91
CA ILE A 164 11.89 -8.02 2.03
C ILE A 164 11.69 -9.21 1.07
N GLY A 165 12.70 -10.07 0.89
CA GLY A 165 12.60 -11.29 0.08
C GLY A 165 11.36 -12.13 0.41
N GLY A 166 10.63 -12.56 -0.62
CA GLY A 166 9.39 -13.33 -0.52
C GLY A 166 8.13 -12.57 -0.07
N GLN A 167 8.19 -11.26 0.21
CA GLN A 167 7.04 -10.55 0.81
C GLN A 167 5.93 -10.20 -0.20
N CYS A 168 6.21 -10.15 -1.50
CA CYS A 168 5.22 -9.92 -2.54
C CYS A 168 5.69 -10.46 -3.90
N PHE A 169 4.82 -10.45 -4.91
CA PHE A 169 5.04 -11.03 -6.25
C PHE A 169 6.47 -10.86 -6.79
N THR A 170 6.98 -9.63 -6.87
CA THR A 170 8.32 -9.36 -7.43
C THR A 170 9.47 -10.01 -6.65
N TYR A 171 9.26 -10.32 -5.37
CA TYR A 171 10.24 -10.92 -4.47
C TYR A 171 10.06 -12.44 -4.33
N THR A 172 9.09 -13.05 -5.03
CA THR A 172 8.86 -14.50 -5.00
C THR A 172 9.86 -15.24 -5.89
N ASP A 173 10.06 -16.53 -5.59
CA ASP A 173 10.91 -17.41 -6.38
C ASP A 173 10.37 -17.54 -7.82
N GLY A 174 11.26 -17.64 -8.79
CA GLY A 174 10.96 -17.56 -10.23
C GLY A 174 10.81 -16.12 -10.75
N VAL A 175 10.04 -15.27 -10.06
CA VAL A 175 9.82 -13.87 -10.49
C VAL A 175 11.06 -13.02 -10.19
N ALA A 176 11.67 -13.21 -9.03
CA ALA A 176 12.82 -12.42 -8.59
C ALA A 176 14.04 -12.57 -9.51
N GLN A 177 14.22 -13.75 -10.14
CA GLN A 177 15.37 -14.07 -11.00
C GLN A 177 15.37 -13.30 -12.32
N ARG A 178 14.20 -12.89 -12.81
CA ARG A 178 14.03 -12.15 -14.07
C ARG A 178 13.69 -10.68 -13.87
N ALA A 179 13.56 -10.24 -12.61
CA ALA A 179 13.32 -8.86 -12.27
C ALA A 179 14.57 -8.00 -12.51
N GLN A 180 14.38 -6.84 -13.13
CA GLN A 180 15.44 -5.86 -13.35
C GLN A 180 15.15 -4.61 -12.52
N ARG A 181 16.19 -4.08 -11.86
CA ARG A 181 16.08 -2.84 -11.08
C ARG A 181 15.84 -1.65 -12.02
N GLN A 182 14.74 -0.94 -11.79
CA GLN A 182 14.49 0.36 -12.42
C GLN A 182 15.34 1.46 -11.75
N ARG A 183 16.65 1.48 -12.04
CA ARG A 183 17.61 2.42 -11.40
C ARG A 183 17.11 3.87 -11.47
N GLY A 184 17.28 4.62 -10.39
CA GLY A 184 16.77 6.00 -10.30
C GLY A 184 15.24 6.12 -10.15
N SER A 185 14.49 5.02 -10.00
CA SER A 185 13.03 5.11 -9.74
C SER A 185 12.69 5.69 -8.37
N LYS A 186 13.65 5.77 -7.44
CA LYS A 186 13.48 6.42 -6.14
C LYS A 186 13.60 7.93 -6.35
N ARG A 187 12.58 8.66 -5.90
CA ARG A 187 12.55 10.12 -6.01
C ARG A 187 12.58 10.74 -4.63
N ASP A 188 13.44 11.72 -4.45
CA ASP A 188 13.52 12.52 -3.25
C ASP A 188 12.86 13.88 -3.49
N TYR A 189 11.85 14.16 -2.67
CA TYR A 189 11.06 15.39 -2.72
C TYR A 189 11.26 16.25 -1.46
N THR A 190 12.22 15.93 -0.59
CA THR A 190 12.45 16.62 0.68
C THR A 190 12.59 18.14 0.52
N HIS A 191 13.16 18.61 -0.59
CA HIS A 191 13.33 20.03 -0.88
C HIS A 191 12.39 20.58 -1.95
N ARG A 192 11.45 19.77 -2.46
CA ARG A 192 10.47 20.13 -3.50
C ARG A 192 9.15 19.37 -3.30
N PRO A 193 8.47 19.53 -2.15
CA PRO A 193 7.24 18.81 -1.85
C PRO A 193 6.12 19.11 -2.86
N GLU A 194 6.10 20.29 -3.47
CA GLU A 194 5.15 20.68 -4.53
C GLU A 194 5.27 19.83 -5.81
N ALA A 195 6.42 19.20 -6.04
CA ALA A 195 6.62 18.27 -7.15
C ALA A 195 6.14 16.84 -6.82
N LEU A 196 5.82 16.56 -5.56
CA LEU A 196 5.24 15.28 -5.15
C LEU A 196 3.84 15.17 -5.76
N LEU A 197 3.65 14.14 -6.61
CA LEU A 197 2.41 13.88 -7.36
C LEU A 197 2.09 14.84 -8.53
N ALA A 198 2.95 15.81 -8.84
CA ALA A 198 2.77 16.69 -10.00
C ALA A 198 2.84 15.95 -11.35
N GLU A 199 3.44 14.76 -11.38
CA GLU A 199 3.52 13.87 -12.55
C GLU A 199 2.50 12.71 -12.51
N ALA A 200 1.46 12.78 -11.67
CA ALA A 200 0.40 11.78 -11.72
C ALA A 200 -0.19 11.71 -13.15
N PRO A 201 -0.56 10.52 -13.65
CA PRO A 201 -1.19 10.43 -14.96
C PRO A 201 -2.41 11.36 -14.96
N HIS A 202 -2.40 12.28 -15.93
CA HIS A 202 -3.48 13.22 -16.18
C HIS A 202 -4.83 12.52 -16.07
N GLU A 203 -5.82 13.26 -15.54
CA GLU A 203 -7.24 12.94 -15.63
C GLU A 203 -7.53 12.19 -16.93
N ARG A 204 -8.04 10.95 -16.82
CA ARG A 204 -8.59 10.29 -18.01
C ARG A 204 -9.73 11.20 -18.47
N GLU A 205 -9.59 11.82 -19.65
CA GLU A 205 -10.71 12.51 -20.29
C GLU A 205 -11.91 11.55 -20.29
N PRO A 206 -13.11 12.02 -19.90
CA PRO A 206 -14.29 11.18 -19.91
C PRO A 206 -14.54 10.70 -21.34
N ALA A 207 -14.68 9.39 -21.51
CA ALA A 207 -15.17 8.77 -22.73
C ALA A 207 -16.66 9.07 -22.95
#